data_AF-A0A3M1RFF9-F1
#
_entry.id   AF-A0A3M1RFF9-F1
#
_cell.length_a   1.000
_cell.length_b   1.000
_cell.length_c   1.000
_cell.angle_alpha   90.00
_cell.angle_beta   90.00
_cell.angle_gamma   90.00
#
_symmetry.space_group_name_H-M   'P 1'
#
loop_
_entity.id
_entity.type
_entity.pdbx_description
1 polymer ?
#
loop_
_entity_poly.entity_id
_entity_poly.type
_entity_poly.pdbx_seq_one_letter_code
_entity_poly.pdbx_strand_id
1 'polypeptide(L)'
;GGFPGVYSRYVFDTIGNRGILRLLEDVEDRRARFEAVIGYKPDAAGDSDIKLFKGVVEGYVSLSPRGEGGFGYDPIFIPEGYGKTFAEDKALKSRLSHRRKVAEKFIGYLKRGR
;
A
#
# COMPACT_ATOMS: atom_id res chain seq x y z
N GLY A 1 -11.84 -5.41 9.45
CA GLY A 1 -12.48 -4.82 8.26
C GLY A 1 -11.44 -4.09 7.43
N GLY A 2 -11.62 -3.94 6.11
CA GLY A 2 -10.61 -3.39 5.18
C GLY A 2 -10.69 -1.86 4.94
N PHE A 3 -11.40 -1.13 5.80
CA PHE A 3 -11.48 0.33 5.71
C PHE A 3 -10.08 0.97 5.92
N PRO A 4 -9.72 2.04 5.19
CA PRO A 4 -10.50 2.75 4.17
C PRO A 4 -10.46 2.12 2.77
N GLY A 5 -9.55 1.17 2.52
CA GLY A 5 -9.47 0.42 1.27
C GLY A 5 -9.42 1.32 0.02
N VAL A 6 -10.32 1.05 -0.92
CA VAL A 6 -10.44 1.81 -2.19
C VAL A 6 -10.79 3.29 -1.97
N TYR A 7 -11.33 3.65 -0.81
CA TYR A 7 -11.66 5.03 -0.44
C TYR A 7 -10.53 5.73 0.33
N SER A 8 -9.34 5.14 0.36
CA SER A 8 -8.15 5.65 1.06
C SER A 8 -7.88 7.13 0.79
N ARG A 9 -8.02 7.61 -0.46
CA ARG A 9 -7.79 9.03 -0.75
C ARG A 9 -8.83 9.94 -0.10
N TYR A 10 -10.11 9.62 -0.25
CA TYR A 10 -11.21 10.39 0.33
C TYR A 10 -11.13 10.43 1.86
N VAL A 11 -10.83 9.30 2.49
CA VAL A 11 -10.69 9.23 3.95
C VAL A 11 -9.47 10.01 4.42
N PHE A 12 -8.37 9.98 3.68
CA PHE A 12 -7.19 10.78 4.01
C PHE A 12 -7.48 12.28 3.92
N ASP A 13 -8.17 12.72 2.85
CA ASP A 13 -8.49 14.13 2.64
C ASP A 13 -9.53 14.66 3.65
N THR A 14 -10.36 13.80 4.25
CA THR A 14 -11.40 14.18 5.20
C THR A 14 -10.97 14.08 6.66
N ILE A 15 -10.53 12.90 7.11
CA ILE A 15 -10.18 12.66 8.52
C ILE A 15 -8.67 12.48 8.74
N GLY A 16 -7.92 12.20 7.66
CA GLY A 16 -6.48 12.05 7.68
C GLY A 16 -5.96 10.96 8.62
N ASN A 17 -4.66 11.01 8.89
CA ASN A 17 -4.00 10.08 9.81
C ASN A 17 -4.57 10.18 11.24
N ARG A 18 -4.92 11.39 11.68
CA ARG A 18 -5.51 11.62 13.01
C ARG A 18 -6.84 10.88 13.18
N GLY A 19 -7.69 10.90 12.15
CA GLY A 19 -8.96 10.19 12.16
C GLY A 19 -8.80 8.68 12.24
N ILE A 20 -7.88 8.11 11.44
CA ILE A 20 -7.57 6.67 11.50
C ILE A 20 -7.06 6.28 12.89
N LEU A 21 -6.15 7.06 13.48
CA LEU A 21 -5.62 6.77 14.81
C LEU A 21 -6.72 6.81 15.87
N ARG A 22 -7.64 7.79 15.80
CA ARG A 22 -8.79 7.89 16.71
C ARG A 22 -9.75 6.70 16.58
N LEU A 23 -10.01 6.23 15.36
CA LEU A 23 -10.83 5.03 15.12
C LEU A 23 -10.21 3.75 15.72
N LEU A 24 -8.91 3.78 15.99
CA LEU A 24 -8.16 2.64 16.52
C LEU A 24 -7.69 2.85 17.96
N GLU A 25 -8.17 3.87 18.69
CA GLU A 25 -7.64 4.24 20.02
C GLU A 25 -7.63 3.06 21.02
N ASP A 26 -8.73 2.30 21.06
CA ASP A 26 -8.89 1.13 21.93
C ASP A 26 -8.88 -0.21 21.17
N VAL A 27 -8.24 -0.24 19.99
CA VAL A 27 -8.18 -1.45 19.14
C VAL A 27 -6.80 -2.09 19.27
N GLU A 28 -6.77 -3.30 19.83
CA GLU A 28 -5.55 -4.11 19.98
C GLU A 28 -5.01 -4.60 18.62
N ASP A 29 -5.88 -5.09 17.74
CA ASP A 29 -5.48 -5.56 16.42
C ASP A 29 -5.33 -4.39 15.44
N ARG A 30 -4.09 -3.91 15.32
CA ARG A 30 -3.72 -2.81 14.43
C ARG A 30 -3.20 -3.28 13.07
N ARG A 31 -3.35 -4.57 12.72
CA ARG A 31 -2.89 -5.08 11.43
C ARG A 31 -3.56 -4.34 10.29
N ALA A 32 -2.74 -3.94 9.33
CA ALA A 32 -3.18 -3.25 8.12
C ALA A 32 -2.29 -3.65 6.96
N ARG A 33 -2.74 -3.39 5.74
CA ARG A 33 -1.93 -3.61 4.56
C ARG A 33 -2.11 -2.50 3.55
N PHE A 34 -1.04 -2.22 2.84
CA PHE A 34 -1.16 -1.52 1.58
C PHE A 34 -1.23 -2.51 0.42
N GLU A 35 -2.14 -2.24 -0.51
CA GLU A 35 -2.34 -3.04 -1.72
C GLU A 35 -2.35 -2.14 -2.95
N ALA A 36 -1.66 -2.56 -4.01
CA ALA A 36 -1.77 -1.97 -5.35
C ALA A 36 -2.13 -3.05 -6.35
N VAL A 37 -2.97 -2.67 -7.32
CA VAL A 37 -3.37 -3.53 -8.43
C VAL A 37 -3.05 -2.82 -9.74
N ILE A 38 -2.41 -3.52 -10.67
CA ILE A 38 -2.27 -3.10 -12.07
C ILE A 38 -3.20 -3.97 -12.90
N GLY A 39 -4.09 -3.33 -13.68
CA GLY A 39 -4.86 -3.99 -14.73
C GLY A 39 -4.21 -3.75 -16.08
N TYR A 40 -4.01 -4.81 -16.85
CA TYR A 40 -3.38 -4.78 -18.16
C TYR A 40 -4.23 -5.55 -19.16
N LYS A 41 -4.55 -4.94 -20.30
CA LYS A 41 -5.21 -5.59 -21.43
C LYS A 41 -4.21 -5.63 -22.58
N PRO A 42 -3.74 -6.81 -23.01
CA PRO A 42 -2.88 -6.93 -24.19
C PRO A 42 -3.66 -6.57 -25.46
N ASP A 43 -3.01 -5.93 -26.42
CA ASP A 43 -3.58 -5.63 -27.76
C ASP A 43 -3.37 -6.77 -28.77
N ALA A 44 -2.92 -7.94 -28.32
CA ALA A 44 -2.67 -9.08 -29.18
C ALA A 44 -3.99 -9.72 -29.65
N ALA A 45 -4.14 -9.88 -30.97
CA ALA A 45 -5.29 -10.53 -31.59
C ALA A 45 -5.44 -11.98 -31.06
N GLY A 46 -6.29 -12.16 -30.05
CA GLY A 46 -6.61 -13.47 -29.47
C GLY A 46 -6.67 -13.55 -27.94
N ASP A 47 -6.03 -12.62 -27.20
CA ASP A 47 -6.14 -12.58 -25.72
C ASP A 47 -6.97 -11.35 -25.31
N SER A 48 -8.27 -11.56 -25.08
CA SER A 48 -9.19 -10.48 -24.71
C SER A 48 -9.18 -10.14 -23.22
N ASP A 49 -8.51 -10.96 -22.39
CA ASP A 49 -8.68 -10.95 -20.95
C ASP A 49 -7.80 -9.91 -20.26
N ILE A 50 -8.41 -9.16 -19.34
CA ILE A 50 -7.68 -8.25 -18.47
C ILE A 50 -6.85 -9.08 -17.48
N LYS A 51 -5.53 -8.92 -17.52
CA LYS A 51 -4.63 -9.46 -16.52
C LYS A 51 -4.54 -8.51 -15.33
N LEU A 52 -4.65 -9.05 -14.12
CA LEU A 52 -4.50 -8.30 -12.88
C LEU A 52 -3.22 -8.72 -12.15
N PHE A 53 -2.40 -7.75 -11.80
CA PHE A 53 -1.22 -7.94 -10.95
C PHE A 53 -1.47 -7.30 -9.60
N LYS A 54 -1.10 -7.98 -8.52
CA LYS A 54 -1.28 -7.47 -7.15
C LYS A 54 0.03 -7.39 -6.40
N GLY A 55 0.29 -6.26 -5.76
CA GLY A 55 1.39 -6.04 -4.84
C GLY A 55 0.85 -5.67 -3.47
N VAL A 56 1.30 -6.37 -2.43
CA VAL A 56 0.81 -6.20 -1.06
C VAL A 56 1.98 -6.04 -0.09
N VAL A 57 1.81 -5.15 0.88
CA VAL A 57 2.69 -5.04 2.05
C VAL A 57 1.83 -5.11 3.29
N GLU A 58 2.01 -6.19 4.05
CA GLU A 58 1.43 -6.36 5.37
C GLU A 58 2.20 -5.51 6.39
N GLY A 59 1.52 -5.12 7.47
CA GLY A 59 2.07 -4.26 8.50
C GLY A 59 1.04 -3.89 9.54
N TYR A 60 1.30 -2.79 10.23
CA TYR A 60 0.55 -2.36 11.39
C TYR A 60 0.37 -0.84 11.38
N VAL A 61 -0.76 -0.36 11.88
CA VAL A 61 -0.95 1.07 12.15
C VAL A 61 -0.22 1.41 13.45
N SER A 62 0.64 2.42 13.45
CA SER A 62 1.33 2.90 14.64
C SER A 62 0.36 3.52 15.66
N LEU A 63 0.83 3.76 16.89
CA LEU A 63 0.06 4.48 17.92
C LEU A 63 0.03 6.00 17.67
N SER A 64 1.05 6.53 17.01
CA SER A 64 1.17 7.95 16.68
C SER A 64 1.88 8.13 15.34
N PRO A 65 1.66 9.26 14.63
CA PRO A 65 2.40 9.54 13.40
C PRO A 65 3.89 9.72 13.72
N ARG A 66 4.76 9.17 12.87
CA ARG A 66 6.21 9.35 12.96
C ARG A 66 6.82 9.59 11.58
N GLY A 67 7.87 10.42 11.54
CA GLY A 67 8.60 10.77 10.33
C GLY A 67 7.98 11.91 9.53
N GLU A 68 8.82 12.62 8.77
CA GLU A 68 8.43 13.79 7.96
C GLU A 68 8.40 13.49 6.45
N GLY A 69 8.77 12.26 6.06
CA GLY A 69 8.78 11.83 4.67
C GLY A 69 7.44 11.26 4.18
N GLY A 70 7.41 10.86 2.91
CA GLY A 70 6.30 10.11 2.35
C GLY A 70 5.06 10.94 1.99
N PHE A 71 3.91 10.29 1.91
CA PHE A 71 2.60 10.86 1.63
C PHE A 71 1.48 9.98 2.21
N GLY A 72 0.29 10.54 2.38
CA GLY A 72 -0.87 9.78 2.83
C GLY A 72 -0.65 9.14 4.21
N TYR A 73 -0.91 7.83 4.29
CA TYR A 73 -0.80 7.05 5.52
C TYR A 73 0.61 6.57 5.86
N ASP A 74 1.64 6.93 5.09
CA ASP A 74 3.02 6.55 5.41
C ASP A 74 3.48 6.88 6.84
N PRO A 75 3.10 8.04 7.43
CA PRO A 75 3.52 8.36 8.80
C PRO A 75 2.92 7.47 9.87
N ILE A 76 1.88 6.68 9.55
CA ILE A 76 1.24 5.80 10.52
C ILE A 76 1.33 4.32 10.13
N PHE A 77 2.00 3.97 9.04
CA PHE A 77 2.11 2.59 8.59
C PHE A 77 3.51 2.03 8.83
N ILE A 78 3.60 0.98 9.64
CA ILE A 78 4.82 0.22 9.93
C ILE A 78 4.77 -1.08 9.14
N PRO A 79 5.64 -1.32 8.14
CA PRO A 79 5.67 -2.60 7.44
C PRO A 79 6.11 -3.72 8.39
N GLU A 80 5.56 -4.92 8.20
CA GLU A 80 5.89 -6.08 9.00
C GLU A 80 7.40 -6.41 8.94
N GLY A 81 7.98 -6.73 10.10
CA GLY A 81 9.42 -6.98 10.25
C GLY A 81 10.28 -5.72 10.45
N TYR A 82 9.67 -4.53 10.56
CA TYR A 82 10.38 -3.27 10.77
C TYR A 82 9.82 -2.48 11.96
N GLY A 83 10.64 -1.61 12.56
CA GLY A 83 10.22 -0.72 13.66
C GLY A 83 9.89 0.72 13.23
N LYS A 84 10.12 1.07 11.97
CA LYS A 84 9.97 2.42 11.43
C LYS A 84 8.74 2.52 10.54
N THR A 85 8.06 3.66 10.55
CA THR A 85 7.01 3.95 9.58
C THR A 85 7.61 4.19 8.20
N PHE A 86 6.80 4.12 7.14
CA PHE A 86 7.27 4.49 5.80
C PHE A 86 7.69 5.95 5.66
N ALA A 87 7.23 6.85 6.54
CA ALA A 87 7.65 8.25 6.53
C ALA A 87 9.00 8.47 7.23
N GLU A 88 9.39 7.59 8.16
CA GLU A 88 10.69 7.62 8.84
C GLU A 88 11.84 7.12 7.95
N ASP A 89 11.56 6.26 6.97
CA ASP A 89 12.58 5.66 6.10
C ASP A 89 12.11 5.56 4.63
N LYS A 90 12.48 6.58 3.83
CA LYS A 90 12.17 6.62 2.39
C LYS A 90 12.87 5.51 1.59
N ALA A 91 14.05 5.05 2.03
CA ALA A 91 14.77 3.98 1.35
C ALA A 91 14.06 2.64 1.56
N LEU A 92 13.60 2.38 2.78
CA LEU A 92 12.74 1.24 3.12
C LEU A 92 11.47 1.23 2.25
N LYS A 93 10.76 2.36 2.19
CA LYS A 93 9.54 2.49 1.36
C LYS A 93 9.83 2.19 -0.11
N SER A 94 10.91 2.75 -0.66
CA SER A 94 11.32 2.54 -2.06
C SER A 94 11.58 1.07 -2.37
N ARG A 95 12.15 0.32 -1.43
CA ARG A 95 12.44 -1.12 -1.59
C ARG A 95 11.21 -2.00 -1.42
N LEU A 96 10.34 -1.69 -0.47
CA LEU A 96 9.28 -2.61 -0.05
C LEU A 96 7.89 -2.29 -0.54
N SER A 97 7.62 -1.07 -1.02
CA SER A 97 6.24 -0.63 -1.25
C SER A 97 5.43 -1.59 -2.13
N HIS A 98 4.14 -1.71 -1.82
CA HIS A 98 3.14 -2.44 -2.58
C HIS A 98 3.16 -2.08 -4.08
N ARG A 99 3.38 -0.80 -4.40
CA ARG A 99 3.57 -0.31 -5.77
C ARG A 99 4.81 -0.88 -6.46
N ARG A 100 5.95 -0.97 -5.75
CA ARG A 100 7.14 -1.62 -6.29
C ARG A 100 6.89 -3.11 -6.55
N LYS A 101 6.30 -3.81 -5.58
CA LYS A 101 5.99 -5.25 -5.71
C LYS A 101 5.08 -5.54 -6.90
N VAL A 102 4.04 -4.73 -7.14
CA VAL A 102 3.16 -4.93 -8.31
C VAL A 102 3.88 -4.59 -9.62
N ALA A 103 4.71 -3.54 -9.63
CA ALA A 103 5.49 -3.17 -10.80
C ALA A 103 6.50 -4.27 -11.18
N GLU A 104 7.18 -4.88 -10.21
CA GLU A 104 8.12 -5.99 -10.46
C GLU A 104 7.39 -7.20 -11.06
N LYS A 105 6.20 -7.54 -10.55
CA LYS A 105 5.37 -8.62 -11.12
C LYS A 105 4.95 -8.30 -12.56
N PHE A 106 4.53 -7.07 -12.81
CA PHE A 106 4.11 -6.63 -14.14
C PHE A 106 5.28 -6.59 -15.14
N ILE A 107 6.42 -6.02 -14.76
CA ILE A 107 7.65 -6.03 -15.57
C ILE A 107 8.09 -7.47 -15.86
N GLY A 108 8.03 -8.35 -14.86
CA GLY A 108 8.33 -9.77 -15.05
C GLY A 108 7.38 -10.44 -16.05
N TYR A 109 6.11 -10.04 -16.11
CA TYR A 109 5.17 -10.50 -17.11
C TYR A 109 5.57 -10.04 -18.52
N LEU A 110 5.81 -8.74 -18.71
CA LEU A 110 6.18 -8.18 -20.02
C LEU A 110 7.49 -8.78 -20.55
N LYS A 111 8.49 -9.00 -19.69
CA LYS A 111 9.77 -9.62 -20.06
C LYS A 111 9.65 -11.05 -20.57
N ARG A 112 8.56 -11.76 -20.26
CA ARG A 112 8.29 -13.11 -20.77
C ARG A 112 7.65 -13.13 -22.15
N GLY A 113 7.53 -11.98 -22.82
CA GLY A 113 6.92 -11.87 -24.15
C GLY A 113 5.43 -12.20 -24.14
N ARG A 114 4.75 -11.88 -23.04
CA ARG A 114 3.30 -12.02 -22.88
C ARG A 114 2.66 -10.67 -22.65
#